data_AF-A0A3N5NTY3-F1
#
_entry.id   AF-A0A3N5NTY3-F1
#
_cell.length_a   1.000
_cell.length_b   1.000
_cell.length_c   1.000
_cell.angle_alpha   90.00
_cell.angle_beta   90.00
_cell.angle_gamma   90.00
#
_symmetry.space_group_name_H-M   'P 1'
#
loop_
_entity.id
_entity.type
_entity.pdbx_description
1 polymer ?
#
loop_
_entity_poly.entity_id
_entity_poly.type
_entity_poly.pdbx_seq_one_letter_code
_entity_poly.pdbx_strand_id
1 'polypeptide(L)'
;MPHSADASASVGVAARTRGVPPTPDACPDQGAGSACRRGKNRRYCGLGRPKPNRSCNLVRKPPLAPGTDIRPHRGGAPATVTISTFIVLSVGYLLGSIPFAYLLARRHRGIDLRLAGSGNVGAANLLRTTTKKIGVSAMALDVSKGIASVLVARQIDPGATAPAVAGIAAVLGHIYPVWLGFRGGKGVATTCGVFSILAPQATAIATLVFLVLVWWTRYISLGSVAGSVILAPLAYAYGAPEVTVIAAVIVAAIVIHRHRTNLKRVFAGIERRLGQSVEPRSARD
;
A
#
# COMPACT_ATOMS: atom_id res chain seq x y z
N MET A 1 -3.02 -36.51 -48.95
CA MET A 1 -2.18 -37.58 -48.39
C MET A 1 -1.71 -37.13 -47.00
N PRO A 2 -1.73 -38.03 -46.02
CA PRO A 2 -2.43 -37.89 -44.73
C PRO A 2 -1.41 -37.76 -43.57
N HIS A 3 -1.76 -37.41 -42.33
CA HIS A 3 -2.14 -38.30 -41.22
C HIS A 3 -1.96 -37.44 -39.95
N SER A 4 -2.98 -37.18 -39.11
CA SER A 4 -3.54 -38.00 -38.02
C SER A 4 -2.62 -38.24 -36.80
N ALA A 5 -3.28 -38.24 -35.63
CA ALA A 5 -2.89 -38.76 -34.30
C ALA A 5 -2.15 -37.77 -33.39
N ASP A 6 -2.79 -37.25 -32.34
CA ASP A 6 -3.18 -37.90 -31.06
C ASP A 6 -1.99 -38.20 -30.15
N ALA A 7 -1.98 -37.56 -28.97
CA ALA A 7 -1.56 -38.18 -27.71
C ALA A 7 -1.91 -37.28 -26.52
N SER A 8 -3.08 -37.55 -25.96
CA SER A 8 -3.43 -37.34 -24.57
C SER A 8 -2.38 -37.88 -23.59
N ALA A 9 -1.99 -37.07 -22.60
CA ALA A 9 -1.40 -37.57 -21.35
C ALA A 9 -2.01 -36.81 -20.16
N SER A 10 -2.82 -37.57 -19.43
CA SER A 10 -3.52 -37.27 -18.19
C SER A 10 -2.57 -36.82 -17.06
N VAL A 11 -2.78 -35.62 -16.52
CA VAL A 11 -2.21 -35.23 -15.22
C VAL A 11 -3.24 -35.53 -14.14
N GLY A 12 -3.13 -36.71 -13.53
CA GLY A 12 -3.82 -37.03 -12.28
C GLY A 12 -3.13 -36.30 -11.12
N VAL A 13 -3.76 -35.24 -10.60
CA VAL A 13 -3.35 -34.63 -9.33
C VAL A 13 -4.16 -35.29 -8.22
N ALA A 14 -3.55 -36.30 -7.60
CA ALA A 14 -4.04 -36.94 -6.40
C ALA A 14 -4.15 -35.92 -5.25
N ALA A 15 -5.29 -35.94 -4.56
CA ALA A 15 -5.57 -35.16 -3.38
C ALA A 15 -4.54 -35.48 -2.27
N ARG A 16 -3.69 -34.51 -1.94
CA ARG A 16 -2.84 -34.58 -0.74
C ARG A 16 -3.70 -34.27 0.49
N THR A 17 -4.12 -35.31 1.20
CA THR A 17 -4.53 -35.23 2.60
C THR A 17 -3.34 -34.74 3.43
N ARG A 18 -3.47 -33.56 4.06
CA ARG A 18 -2.47 -33.05 5.01
C ARG A 18 -2.56 -33.87 6.29
N GLY A 19 -1.59 -34.76 6.49
CA GLY A 19 -1.35 -35.44 7.76
C GLY A 19 -0.93 -34.44 8.83
N VAL A 20 -1.55 -34.57 9.99
CA VAL A 20 -1.18 -33.88 11.25
C VAL A 20 0.16 -34.46 11.74
N PRO A 21 1.14 -33.65 12.17
CA PRO A 21 2.38 -34.18 12.72
C PRO A 21 2.17 -34.76 14.13
N PRO A 22 2.78 -35.92 14.48
CA PRO A 22 2.72 -36.44 15.84
C PRO A 22 3.65 -35.64 16.78
N THR A 23 3.17 -35.40 17.99
CA THR A 23 3.92 -34.82 19.12
C THR A 23 4.98 -35.80 19.65
N PRO A 24 6.15 -35.34 20.12
CA PRO A 24 7.20 -36.21 20.64
C PRO A 24 7.04 -36.39 22.16
N ASP A 25 6.71 -37.59 22.62
CA ASP A 25 6.85 -37.97 24.04
C ASP A 25 7.08 -39.50 24.15
N ALA A 26 8.34 -39.91 24.33
CA ALA A 26 8.70 -41.16 25.02
C ALA A 26 10.21 -41.19 25.34
N CYS A 27 10.53 -41.11 26.64
CA CYS A 27 11.85 -41.40 27.20
C CYS A 27 12.00 -42.93 27.40
N PRO A 28 13.23 -43.49 27.36
CA PRO A 28 13.45 -44.93 27.18
C PRO A 28 13.33 -45.76 28.47
N ASP A 29 12.89 -47.00 28.27
CA ASP A 29 12.73 -48.08 29.25
C ASP A 29 14.10 -48.61 29.73
N GLN A 30 14.32 -48.65 31.05
CA GLN A 30 15.55 -49.20 31.65
C GLN A 30 15.36 -50.69 31.96
N GLY A 31 15.89 -51.53 31.06
CA GLY A 31 16.03 -52.97 31.27
C GLY A 31 17.19 -53.31 32.21
N ALA A 32 16.89 -54.20 33.15
CA ALA A 32 17.75 -54.69 34.22
C ALA A 32 19.03 -55.41 33.72
N GLY A 33 20.17 -55.07 34.34
CA GLY A 33 21.44 -55.78 34.21
C GLY A 33 21.89 -56.35 35.56
N SER A 34 21.81 -57.66 35.70
CA SER A 34 22.28 -58.45 36.83
C SER A 34 23.80 -58.62 36.86
N ALA A 35 24.47 -58.31 37.97
CA ALA A 35 25.70 -58.99 38.43
C ALA A 35 26.18 -58.44 39.78
N CYS A 36 26.25 -59.27 40.84
CA CYS A 36 27.52 -59.60 41.52
C CYS A 36 27.32 -60.66 42.63
N ARG A 37 28.34 -61.50 42.78
CA ARG A 37 28.40 -62.74 43.59
C ARG A 37 29.09 -62.51 44.96
N ARG A 38 28.74 -63.41 45.89
CA ARG A 38 29.52 -64.02 47.01
C ARG A 38 30.30 -63.13 47.99
N GLY A 39 29.98 -63.25 49.28
CA GLY A 39 30.91 -62.96 50.38
C GLY A 39 30.32 -63.18 51.78
N LYS A 40 30.89 -64.12 52.53
CA LYS A 40 30.49 -64.64 53.85
C LYS A 40 30.32 -63.60 54.98
N ASN A 41 29.46 -63.98 55.94
CA ASN A 41 29.40 -63.62 57.38
C ASN A 41 28.45 -62.50 57.87
N ARG A 42 27.51 -62.98 58.70
CA ARG A 42 26.90 -62.39 59.92
C ARG A 42 25.98 -61.16 59.82
N ARG A 43 24.68 -61.48 59.99
CA ARG A 43 23.72 -61.00 61.01
C ARG A 43 23.38 -59.49 61.11
N TYR A 44 22.11 -59.23 60.77
CA TYR A 44 21.13 -58.31 61.37
C TYR A 44 21.40 -56.79 61.38
N CYS A 45 20.68 -56.10 60.51
CA CYS A 45 19.85 -54.90 60.78
C CYS A 45 18.72 -54.98 59.73
N GLY A 46 17.43 -55.00 60.05
CA GLY A 46 16.73 -54.13 60.98
C GLY A 46 15.81 -53.23 60.15
N LEU A 47 14.54 -53.64 60.05
CA LEU A 47 13.33 -52.83 59.92
C LEU A 47 13.37 -51.56 59.04
N GLY A 48 12.57 -51.58 57.97
CA GLY A 48 12.07 -50.36 57.33
C GLY A 48 11.29 -50.65 56.07
N ARG A 49 9.98 -50.86 56.17
CA ARG A 49 9.08 -50.76 55.02
C ARG A 49 9.11 -49.30 54.53
N PRO A 50 9.49 -48.98 53.29
CA PRO A 50 9.26 -47.64 52.77
C PRO A 50 7.75 -47.50 52.55
N LYS A 51 7.13 -46.55 53.26
CA LYS A 51 5.74 -46.13 53.01
C LYS A 51 5.62 -45.60 51.57
N PRO A 52 4.53 -45.87 50.84
CA PRO A 52 4.31 -45.28 49.53
C PRO A 52 4.15 -43.77 49.70
N ASN A 53 5.02 -43.02 49.04
CA ASN A 53 5.03 -41.56 49.05
C ASN A 53 3.74 -41.06 48.39
N ARG A 54 2.78 -40.60 49.21
CA ARG A 54 1.63 -39.81 48.77
C ARG A 54 2.13 -38.44 48.34
N SER A 55 2.50 -38.30 47.08
CA SER A 55 2.57 -37.01 46.38
C SER A 55 2.51 -37.24 44.87
N CYS A 56 1.47 -37.94 44.41
CA CYS A 56 0.97 -37.71 43.06
C CYS A 56 0.20 -36.39 43.11
N ASN A 57 0.89 -35.30 42.80
CA ASN A 57 0.24 -34.05 42.44
C ASN A 57 -0.68 -34.33 41.25
N LEU A 58 -1.96 -34.57 41.55
CA LEU A 58 -3.06 -34.41 40.63
C LEU A 58 -3.01 -32.95 40.16
N VAL A 59 -2.34 -32.73 39.04
CA VAL A 59 -2.53 -31.53 38.23
C VAL A 59 -4.00 -31.54 37.84
N ARG A 60 -4.82 -30.86 38.63
CA ARG A 60 -6.22 -30.60 38.28
C ARG A 60 -6.18 -29.82 36.98
N LYS A 61 -6.56 -30.47 35.88
CA LYS A 61 -6.87 -29.76 34.63
C LYS A 61 -7.88 -28.66 34.99
N PRO A 62 -7.61 -27.38 34.67
CA PRO A 62 -8.62 -26.35 34.86
C PRO A 62 -9.87 -26.73 34.05
N PRO A 63 -11.07 -26.39 34.53
CA PRO A 63 -12.30 -26.71 33.81
C PRO A 63 -12.23 -26.10 32.40
N LEU A 64 -12.56 -26.91 31.38
CA LEU A 64 -12.74 -26.44 30.01
C LEU A 64 -13.71 -25.26 30.05
N ALA A 65 -13.25 -24.09 29.61
CA ALA A 65 -14.13 -22.96 29.37
C ALA A 65 -15.24 -23.38 28.39
N PRO A 66 -16.49 -22.97 28.59
CA PRO A 66 -17.57 -23.24 27.65
C PRO A 66 -17.20 -22.68 26.28
N GLY A 67 -17.44 -23.51 25.26
CA GLY A 67 -16.87 -23.39 23.92
C GLY A 67 -16.83 -21.97 23.36
N THR A 68 -15.64 -21.57 22.93
CA THR A 68 -15.51 -20.55 21.90
C THR A 68 -16.17 -21.12 20.65
N ASP A 69 -17.38 -20.64 20.37
CA ASP A 69 -18.02 -20.75 19.07
C ASP A 69 -17.07 -20.07 18.07
N ILE A 70 -16.12 -20.83 17.52
CA ILE A 70 -15.33 -20.41 16.35
C ILE A 70 -16.32 -20.45 15.20
N ARG A 71 -17.16 -19.42 15.12
CA ARG A 71 -17.92 -19.15 13.92
C ARG A 71 -16.88 -18.99 12.83
N PRO A 72 -16.90 -19.82 11.77
CA PRO A 72 -16.07 -19.55 10.61
C PRO A 72 -16.44 -18.14 10.17
N HIS A 73 -15.45 -17.25 10.12
CA HIS A 73 -15.60 -15.95 9.49
C HIS A 73 -16.21 -16.23 8.11
N ARG A 74 -17.51 -15.93 7.98
CA ARG A 74 -18.22 -16.09 6.71
C ARG A 74 -17.39 -15.32 5.70
N GLY A 75 -16.89 -16.06 4.70
CA GLY A 75 -16.12 -15.52 3.62
C GLY A 75 -16.76 -14.24 3.12
N GLY A 76 -15.93 -13.23 2.89
CA GLY A 76 -16.37 -11.96 2.33
C GLY A 76 -17.30 -12.22 1.16
N ALA A 77 -18.50 -11.64 1.23
CA ALA A 77 -19.38 -11.62 0.07
C ALA A 77 -18.55 -11.13 -1.13
N PRO A 78 -18.73 -11.73 -2.33
CA PRO A 78 -18.08 -11.22 -3.52
C PRO A 78 -18.38 -9.71 -3.62
N ALA A 79 -17.38 -8.92 -3.97
CA ALA A 79 -17.49 -7.47 -4.10
C ALA A 79 -18.50 -7.09 -5.19
N THR A 80 -19.79 -7.15 -4.87
CA THR A 80 -20.85 -6.58 -5.69
C THR A 80 -20.62 -5.08 -5.72
N VAL A 81 -20.28 -4.56 -6.90
CA VAL A 81 -20.20 -3.12 -7.14
C VAL A 81 -21.56 -2.52 -6.82
N THR A 82 -21.63 -1.82 -5.70
CA THR A 82 -22.87 -1.15 -5.30
C THR A 82 -23.05 0.13 -6.11
N ILE A 83 -24.30 0.59 -6.25
CA ILE A 83 -24.62 1.88 -6.87
C ILE A 83 -23.83 3.01 -6.18
N SER A 84 -23.70 2.95 -4.84
CA SER A 84 -22.88 3.88 -4.06
C SER A 84 -21.41 3.88 -4.52
N THR A 85 -20.80 2.71 -4.70
CA THR A 85 -19.42 2.58 -5.19
C THR A 85 -19.24 3.21 -6.57
N PHE A 86 -20.21 3.03 -7.48
CA PHE A 86 -20.16 3.64 -8.81
C PHE A 86 -20.22 5.16 -8.72
N ILE A 87 -21.14 5.72 -7.93
CA ILE A 87 -21.25 7.17 -7.72
C ILE A 87 -19.94 7.74 -7.15
N VAL A 88 -19.38 7.09 -6.13
CA VAL A 88 -18.12 7.49 -5.49
C VAL A 88 -16.96 7.50 -6.48
N LEU A 89 -16.85 6.47 -7.33
CA LEU A 89 -15.86 6.40 -8.41
C LEU A 89 -16.03 7.54 -9.41
N SER A 90 -17.25 7.75 -9.91
CA SER A 90 -17.55 8.78 -10.90
C SER A 90 -17.26 10.17 -10.35
N VAL A 91 -17.74 10.50 -9.16
CA VAL A 91 -17.53 11.81 -8.53
C VAL A 91 -16.04 12.04 -8.24
N GLY A 92 -15.36 11.06 -7.66
CA GLY A 92 -13.91 11.15 -7.40
C GLY A 92 -13.12 11.39 -8.69
N TYR A 93 -13.38 10.60 -9.73
CA TYR A 93 -12.72 10.75 -11.04
C TYR A 93 -13.00 12.10 -11.70
N LEU A 94 -14.25 12.58 -11.71
CA LEU A 94 -14.61 13.84 -12.34
C LEU A 94 -13.98 15.04 -11.62
N LEU A 95 -14.01 15.04 -10.28
CA LEU A 95 -13.32 16.07 -9.48
C LEU A 95 -11.81 16.06 -9.72
N GLY A 96 -11.20 14.87 -9.73
CA GLY A 96 -9.78 14.72 -10.02
C GLY A 96 -9.39 15.13 -11.44
N SER A 97 -10.29 14.93 -12.40
CA SER A 97 -10.06 15.21 -13.82
C SER A 97 -9.98 16.69 -14.15
N ILE A 98 -10.36 17.60 -13.26
CA ILE A 98 -10.29 19.04 -13.52
C ILE A 98 -8.81 19.46 -13.69
N PRO A 99 -8.39 19.94 -14.88
CA PRO A 99 -6.98 20.18 -15.19
C PRO A 99 -6.55 21.62 -14.83
N PHE A 100 -6.53 21.96 -13.53
CA PHE A 100 -6.27 23.33 -13.07
C PHE A 100 -4.98 23.96 -13.62
N ALA A 101 -3.89 23.19 -13.71
CA ALA A 101 -2.65 23.71 -14.28
C ALA A 101 -2.79 24.15 -15.75
N TYR A 102 -3.54 23.38 -16.55
CA TYR A 102 -3.85 23.74 -17.94
C TYR A 102 -4.74 24.99 -18.02
N LEU A 103 -5.80 25.02 -17.21
CA LEU A 103 -6.75 26.13 -17.18
C LEU A 103 -6.05 27.44 -16.79
N LEU A 104 -5.17 27.41 -15.79
CA LEU A 104 -4.41 28.57 -15.36
C LEU A 104 -3.36 29.01 -16.39
N ALA A 105 -2.67 28.06 -17.05
CA ALA A 105 -1.75 28.39 -18.13
C ALA A 105 -2.46 29.15 -19.27
N ARG A 106 -3.60 28.62 -19.72
CA ARG A 106 -4.39 29.21 -20.79
C ARG A 106 -4.98 30.56 -20.38
N ARG A 107 -5.51 30.69 -19.16
CA ARG A 107 -6.11 31.93 -18.67
C ARG A 107 -5.10 33.07 -18.49
N HIS A 108 -3.92 32.79 -17.94
CA HIS A 108 -2.96 33.84 -17.57
C HIS A 108 -1.91 34.15 -18.63
N ARG A 109 -1.61 33.21 -19.53
CA ARG A 109 -0.54 33.37 -20.52
C ARG A 109 -0.97 33.03 -21.95
N GLY A 110 -2.18 32.48 -22.16
CA GLY A 110 -2.63 32.07 -23.48
C GLY A 110 -1.83 30.91 -24.08
N ILE A 111 -1.03 30.20 -23.28
CA ILE A 111 -0.15 29.12 -23.76
C ILE A 111 -0.81 27.75 -23.60
N ASP A 112 -0.55 26.85 -24.57
CA ASP A 112 -0.81 25.42 -24.38
C ASP A 112 0.31 24.81 -23.54
N LEU A 113 -0.01 24.43 -22.30
CA LEU A 113 0.94 23.85 -21.36
C LEU A 113 1.56 22.52 -21.84
N ARG A 114 0.91 21.83 -22.78
CA ARG A 114 1.42 20.58 -23.39
C ARG A 114 2.57 20.83 -24.35
N LEU A 115 2.67 22.03 -24.90
CA LEU A 115 3.72 22.45 -25.83
C LEU A 115 4.84 23.23 -25.14
N ALA A 116 4.69 23.57 -23.86
CA ALA A 116 5.63 24.40 -23.12
C ALA A 116 6.45 23.61 -22.08
N GLY A 117 7.72 23.99 -21.90
CA GLY A 117 8.61 23.47 -20.86
C GLY A 117 8.87 21.97 -20.97
N SER A 118 8.32 21.21 -20.03
CA SER A 118 8.39 19.74 -20.00
C SER A 118 7.25 19.03 -20.74
N GLY A 119 6.25 19.77 -21.22
CA GLY A 119 5.03 19.26 -21.85
C GLY A 119 4.04 18.58 -20.90
N ASN A 120 4.37 18.49 -19.60
CA ASN A 120 3.49 17.88 -18.60
C ASN A 120 2.46 18.90 -18.07
N VAL A 121 1.22 18.45 -17.85
CA VAL A 121 0.10 19.31 -17.43
C VAL A 121 0.00 19.41 -15.90
N GLY A 122 1.15 19.64 -15.25
CA GLY A 122 1.23 19.71 -13.78
C GLY A 122 1.84 21.02 -13.28
N ALA A 123 1.62 21.32 -12.00
CA ALA A 123 2.14 22.52 -11.35
C ALA A 123 3.66 22.72 -11.52
N ALA A 124 4.45 21.64 -11.49
CA ALA A 124 5.89 21.71 -11.70
C ALA A 124 6.29 22.23 -13.10
N ASN A 125 5.48 21.95 -14.13
CA ASN A 125 5.72 22.52 -15.46
C ASN A 125 5.28 23.98 -15.49
N LEU A 126 4.11 24.26 -14.92
CA LEU A 126 3.55 25.60 -14.83
C LEU A 126 4.48 26.58 -14.10
N LEU A 127 5.14 26.13 -13.04
CA LEU A 127 6.16 26.89 -12.32
C LEU A 127 7.36 27.27 -13.19
N ARG A 128 7.66 26.50 -14.24
CA ARG A 128 8.79 26.75 -15.16
C ARG A 128 8.41 27.59 -16.37
N THR A 129 7.15 27.56 -16.76
CA THR A 129 6.63 28.24 -17.97
C THR A 129 5.86 29.53 -17.66
N THR A 130 5.52 29.76 -16.38
CA THR A 130 4.77 30.94 -15.91
C THR A 130 5.39 31.51 -14.64
N THR A 131 4.62 32.25 -13.83
CA THR A 131 5.11 32.81 -12.57
C THR A 131 5.00 31.81 -11.42
N LYS A 132 5.85 31.98 -10.39
CA LYS A 132 5.80 31.17 -9.17
C LYS A 132 4.41 31.18 -8.53
N LYS A 133 3.74 32.34 -8.51
CA LYS A 133 2.39 32.50 -7.96
C LYS A 133 1.37 31.60 -8.69
N ILE A 134 1.39 31.60 -10.02
CA ILE A 134 0.48 30.78 -10.83
C ILE A 134 0.75 29.29 -10.61
N GLY A 135 2.02 28.87 -10.64
CA GLY A 135 2.37 27.47 -10.40
C GLY A 135 1.99 26.96 -9.00
N VAL A 136 2.20 27.76 -7.95
CA VAL A 136 1.76 27.42 -6.59
C VAL A 136 0.24 27.36 -6.49
N SER A 137 -0.49 28.27 -7.14
CA SER A 137 -1.95 28.24 -7.15
C SER A 137 -2.51 26.97 -7.81
N ALA A 138 -1.91 26.50 -8.91
CA ALA A 138 -2.30 25.22 -9.51
C ALA A 138 -2.05 24.03 -8.59
N MET A 139 -0.92 24.03 -7.87
CA MET A 139 -0.61 23.00 -6.88
C MET A 139 -1.65 22.99 -5.75
N ALA A 140 -2.02 24.17 -5.23
CA ALA A 140 -3.05 24.30 -4.20
C ALA A 140 -4.40 23.76 -4.68
N LEU A 141 -4.83 24.12 -5.90
CA LEU A 141 -6.08 23.62 -6.48
C LEU A 141 -6.05 22.09 -6.72
N ASP A 142 -4.91 21.54 -7.15
CA ASP A 142 -4.74 20.10 -7.32
C ASP A 142 -4.73 19.33 -5.98
N VAL A 143 -4.29 19.95 -4.89
CA VAL A 143 -4.44 19.43 -3.51
C VAL A 143 -5.91 19.52 -3.10
N SER A 144 -6.55 20.66 -3.30
CA SER A 144 -7.94 20.91 -2.92
C SER A 144 -8.92 19.94 -3.59
N LYS A 145 -8.73 19.58 -4.86
CA LYS A 145 -9.60 18.56 -5.50
C LYS A 145 -9.41 17.16 -4.92
N GLY A 146 -8.19 16.83 -4.48
CA GLY A 146 -7.92 15.59 -3.76
C GLY A 146 -8.68 15.56 -2.43
N ILE A 147 -8.57 16.63 -1.64
CA ILE A 147 -9.33 16.80 -0.39
C ILE A 147 -10.84 16.70 -0.65
N ALA A 148 -11.34 17.46 -1.63
CA ALA A 148 -12.76 17.48 -1.97
C ALA A 148 -13.28 16.10 -2.36
N SER A 149 -12.53 15.32 -3.14
CA SER A 149 -12.95 13.97 -3.54
C SER A 149 -13.18 13.04 -2.34
N VAL A 150 -12.31 13.14 -1.33
CA VAL A 150 -12.39 12.33 -0.10
C VAL A 150 -13.52 12.82 0.80
N LEU A 151 -13.66 14.13 0.97
CA LEU A 151 -14.71 14.72 1.81
C LEU A 151 -16.11 14.45 1.24
N VAL A 152 -16.29 14.59 -0.07
CA VAL A 152 -17.57 14.28 -0.72
C VAL A 152 -17.91 12.80 -0.59
N ALA A 153 -16.93 11.90 -0.76
CA ALA A 153 -17.15 10.47 -0.60
C ALA A 153 -17.56 10.08 0.82
N ARG A 154 -17.01 10.73 1.86
CA ARG A 154 -17.40 10.51 3.26
C ARG A 154 -18.87 10.86 3.53
N GLN A 155 -19.45 11.78 2.76
CA GLN A 155 -20.88 12.13 2.89
C GLN A 155 -21.80 11.10 2.24
N ILE A 156 -21.30 10.33 1.27
CA ILE A 156 -22.05 9.27 0.58
C ILE A 156 -21.99 7.97 1.39
N ASP A 157 -20.79 7.60 1.85
CA ASP A 157 -20.57 6.45 2.71
C ASP A 157 -19.43 6.78 3.69
N PRO A 158 -19.73 6.88 5.01
CA PRO A 158 -18.74 7.28 6.01
C PRO A 158 -17.71 6.18 6.31
N GLY A 159 -17.88 4.96 5.79
CA GLY A 159 -16.90 3.89 5.92
C GLY A 159 -15.55 4.23 5.30
N ALA A 160 -14.48 3.54 5.69
CA ALA A 160 -13.13 3.82 5.18
C ALA A 160 -12.96 3.53 3.67
N THR A 161 -13.80 2.65 3.10
CA THR A 161 -13.69 2.17 1.73
C THR A 161 -14.02 3.24 0.70
N ALA A 162 -15.16 3.92 0.81
CA ALA A 162 -15.59 4.90 -0.18
C ALA A 162 -14.59 6.09 -0.33
N PRO A 163 -14.09 6.70 0.76
CA PRO A 163 -13.10 7.78 0.67
C PRO A 163 -11.77 7.33 0.05
N ALA A 164 -11.31 6.10 0.34
CA ALA A 164 -10.11 5.54 -0.28
C ALA A 164 -10.31 5.30 -1.78
N VAL A 165 -11.44 4.71 -2.18
CA VAL A 165 -11.80 4.48 -3.59
C VAL A 165 -11.93 5.80 -4.36
N ALA A 166 -12.61 6.80 -3.79
CA ALA A 166 -12.70 8.14 -4.37
C ALA A 166 -11.33 8.80 -4.53
N GLY A 167 -10.44 8.64 -3.55
CA GLY A 167 -9.09 9.15 -3.59
C GLY A 167 -8.27 8.56 -4.73
N ILE A 168 -8.32 7.23 -4.93
CA ILE A 168 -7.69 6.56 -6.08
C ILE A 168 -8.28 7.09 -7.38
N ALA A 169 -9.61 7.19 -7.48
CA ALA A 169 -10.31 7.70 -8.66
C ALA A 169 -9.90 9.14 -8.98
N ALA A 170 -9.76 10.01 -7.98
CA ALA A 170 -9.33 11.39 -8.17
C ALA A 170 -7.88 11.49 -8.66
N VAL A 171 -6.97 10.68 -8.14
CA VAL A 171 -5.60 10.59 -8.64
C VAL A 171 -5.58 10.10 -10.09
N LEU A 172 -6.37 9.08 -10.42
CA LEU A 172 -6.51 8.59 -11.79
C LEU A 172 -7.09 9.65 -12.72
N GLY A 173 -8.11 10.39 -12.29
CA GLY A 173 -8.67 11.52 -13.03
C GLY A 173 -7.64 12.61 -13.30
N HIS A 174 -6.80 12.96 -12.32
CA HIS A 174 -5.73 13.94 -12.53
C HIS A 174 -4.69 13.46 -13.57
N ILE A 175 -4.38 12.15 -13.58
CA ILE A 175 -3.38 11.56 -14.48
C ILE A 175 -3.93 11.33 -15.89
N TYR A 176 -5.20 10.91 -15.97
CA TYR A 176 -5.92 10.57 -17.18
C TYR A 176 -7.24 11.37 -17.26
N PRO A 177 -7.19 12.71 -17.36
CA PRO A 177 -8.37 13.54 -17.40
C PRO A 177 -9.08 13.40 -18.75
N VAL A 178 -10.39 13.14 -18.71
CA VAL A 178 -11.22 12.98 -19.90
C VAL A 178 -11.15 14.18 -20.85
N TRP A 179 -11.02 15.40 -20.29
CA TRP A 179 -11.01 16.67 -21.04
C TRP A 179 -9.75 16.90 -21.87
N LEU A 180 -8.64 16.21 -21.57
CA LEU A 180 -7.36 16.39 -22.25
C LEU A 180 -6.94 15.12 -23.01
N GLY A 181 -7.91 14.31 -23.44
CA GLY A 181 -7.65 13.06 -24.15
C GLY A 181 -6.83 12.08 -23.32
N PHE A 182 -7.11 12.02 -22.01
CA PHE A 182 -6.42 11.16 -21.04
C PHE A 182 -4.92 11.44 -20.89
N ARG A 183 -4.46 12.65 -21.22
CA ARG A 183 -3.07 13.09 -21.05
C ARG A 183 -2.98 14.18 -19.98
N GLY A 184 -2.90 13.76 -18.73
CA GLY A 184 -2.84 14.65 -17.56
C GLY A 184 -1.48 14.71 -16.88
N GLY A 185 -1.52 15.05 -15.60
CA GLY A 185 -0.34 15.22 -14.77
C GLY A 185 0.22 13.91 -14.21
N LYS A 186 0.90 14.00 -13.07
CA LYS A 186 1.55 12.85 -12.41
C LYS A 186 0.95 12.48 -11.05
N GLY A 187 -0.05 13.21 -10.58
CA GLY A 187 -0.85 12.85 -9.41
C GLY A 187 -0.32 13.34 -8.07
N VAL A 188 0.95 13.74 -7.93
CA VAL A 188 1.59 14.01 -6.63
C VAL A 188 0.81 15.00 -5.74
N ALA A 189 0.39 16.13 -6.27
CA ALA A 189 -0.36 17.13 -5.51
C ALA A 189 -1.75 16.62 -5.09
N THR A 190 -2.43 15.91 -6.00
CA THR A 190 -3.74 15.29 -5.72
C THR A 190 -3.61 14.16 -4.71
N THR A 191 -2.57 13.32 -4.79
CA THR A 191 -2.21 12.33 -3.77
C THR A 191 -2.03 12.98 -2.41
N CYS A 192 -1.25 14.06 -2.33
CA CYS A 192 -1.07 14.81 -1.08
C CYS A 192 -2.41 15.28 -0.51
N GLY A 193 -3.29 15.86 -1.34
CA GLY A 193 -4.64 16.24 -0.92
C GLY A 193 -5.48 15.08 -0.39
N VAL A 194 -5.54 13.97 -1.13
CA VAL A 194 -6.28 12.76 -0.74
C VAL A 194 -5.81 12.24 0.61
N PHE A 195 -4.50 12.01 0.76
CA PHE A 195 -3.96 11.40 1.96
C PHE A 195 -3.85 12.37 3.14
N SER A 196 -3.89 13.69 2.92
CA SER A 196 -4.02 14.65 4.02
C SER A 196 -5.29 14.42 4.85
N ILE A 197 -6.32 13.83 4.25
CA ILE A 197 -7.59 13.49 4.92
C ILE A 197 -7.61 12.03 5.38
N LEU A 198 -7.02 11.11 4.62
CA LEU A 198 -7.04 9.67 4.93
C LEU A 198 -5.97 9.24 5.94
N ALA A 199 -4.79 9.87 5.90
CA ALA A 199 -3.63 9.57 6.74
C ALA A 199 -2.79 10.84 6.96
N PRO A 200 -3.27 11.80 7.77
CA PRO A 200 -2.68 13.13 7.89
C PRO A 200 -1.22 13.12 8.38
N GLN A 201 -0.90 12.32 9.41
CA GLN A 201 0.45 12.23 9.96
C GLN A 201 1.44 11.67 8.93
N ALA A 202 1.05 10.58 8.25
CA ALA A 202 1.86 9.97 7.20
C ALA A 202 2.11 10.96 6.05
N THR A 203 1.07 11.72 5.65
CA THR A 203 1.16 12.72 4.58
C THR A 203 2.04 13.90 4.96
N ALA A 204 1.97 14.37 6.21
CA ALA A 204 2.82 15.45 6.70
C ALA A 204 4.29 15.08 6.62
N ILE A 205 4.66 13.89 7.10
CA ILE A 205 6.04 13.39 7.05
C ILE A 205 6.47 13.11 5.61
N ALA A 206 5.63 12.49 4.78
CA ALA A 206 5.92 12.27 3.35
C ALA A 206 6.14 13.60 2.60
N THR A 207 5.37 14.64 2.94
CA THR A 207 5.53 15.99 2.38
C THR A 207 6.83 16.63 2.87
N LEU A 208 7.20 16.44 4.15
CA LEU A 208 8.48 16.90 4.66
C LEU A 208 9.65 16.23 3.92
N VAL A 209 9.61 14.91 3.73
CA VAL A 209 10.61 14.16 2.95
C VAL A 209 10.69 14.71 1.52
N PHE A 210 9.55 14.96 0.87
CA PHE A 210 9.50 15.60 -0.44
C PHE A 210 10.21 16.96 -0.41
N LEU A 211 9.89 17.83 0.54
CA LEU A 211 10.46 19.19 0.62
C LEU A 211 11.96 19.16 0.88
N VAL A 212 12.43 18.32 1.80
CA VAL A 212 13.86 18.17 2.14
C VAL A 212 14.64 17.70 0.92
N LEU A 213 14.15 16.67 0.21
CA LEU A 213 14.83 16.16 -0.98
C LEU A 213 14.82 17.17 -2.13
N VAL A 214 13.71 17.90 -2.34
CA VAL A 214 13.66 18.94 -3.36
C VAL A 214 14.58 20.11 -3.01
N TRP A 215 14.67 20.49 -1.74
CA TRP A 215 15.56 21.53 -1.28
C TRP A 215 17.04 21.16 -1.51
N TRP A 216 17.45 19.95 -1.10
CA TRP A 216 18.81 19.45 -1.28
C TRP A 216 19.16 19.23 -2.75
N THR A 217 18.37 18.42 -3.46
CA THR A 217 18.74 17.93 -4.81
C THR A 217 18.28 18.83 -5.94
N ARG A 218 17.34 19.74 -5.66
CA ARG A 218 16.64 20.57 -6.66
C ARG A 218 15.83 19.74 -7.67
N TYR A 219 15.65 18.43 -7.48
CA TYR A 219 14.84 17.57 -8.34
C TYR A 219 13.45 17.32 -7.76
N ILE A 220 12.43 17.97 -8.33
CA ILE A 220 11.02 17.75 -7.96
C ILE A 220 10.64 16.28 -8.12
N SER A 221 11.08 15.63 -9.21
CA SER A 221 10.77 14.24 -9.50
C SER A 221 11.28 13.27 -8.44
N LEU A 222 12.47 13.51 -7.89
CA LEU A 222 13.07 12.64 -6.89
C LEU A 222 12.32 12.74 -5.57
N GLY A 223 12.06 13.96 -5.11
CA GLY A 223 11.24 14.18 -3.92
C GLY A 223 9.84 13.58 -4.08
N SER A 224 9.21 13.71 -5.25
CA SER A 224 7.87 13.17 -5.51
C SER A 224 7.81 11.65 -5.38
N VAL A 225 8.81 10.95 -5.91
CA VAL A 225 8.90 9.49 -5.82
C VAL A 225 9.16 9.07 -4.38
N ALA A 226 10.13 9.68 -3.69
CA ALA A 226 10.44 9.35 -2.30
C ALA A 226 9.25 9.58 -1.35
N GLY A 227 8.58 10.73 -1.48
CA GLY A 227 7.37 11.02 -0.70
C GLY A 227 6.24 10.03 -0.97
N SER A 228 6.07 9.59 -2.22
CA SER A 228 5.04 8.59 -2.55
C SER A 228 5.38 7.19 -2.01
N VAL A 229 6.66 6.81 -2.04
CA VAL A 229 7.13 5.51 -1.53
C VAL A 229 6.96 5.42 0.00
N ILE A 230 7.32 6.46 0.73
CA ILE A 230 7.28 6.44 2.20
C ILE A 230 5.85 6.54 2.76
N LEU A 231 4.90 7.01 1.95
CA LEU A 231 3.51 7.24 2.38
C LEU A 231 2.82 5.97 2.89
N ALA A 232 2.92 4.84 2.18
CA ALA A 232 2.24 3.60 2.55
C ALA A 232 2.80 2.99 3.86
N PRO A 233 4.12 2.82 4.02
CA PRO A 233 4.72 2.38 5.28
C PRO A 233 4.35 3.26 6.47
N LEU A 234 4.33 4.59 6.29
CA LEU A 234 3.92 5.51 7.34
C LEU A 234 2.43 5.41 7.65
N ALA A 235 1.57 5.30 6.64
CA ALA A 235 0.14 5.11 6.85
C ALA A 235 -0.12 3.84 7.67
N TYR A 236 0.59 2.74 7.37
CA TYR A 236 0.54 1.52 8.16
C TYR A 236 1.06 1.72 9.59
N ALA A 237 2.22 2.34 9.76
CA ALA A 237 2.83 2.57 11.07
C ALA A 237 1.98 3.45 12.01
N TYR A 238 1.24 4.40 11.46
CA TYR A 238 0.29 5.24 12.20
C TYR A 238 -1.11 4.64 12.35
N GLY A 239 -1.31 3.37 11.96
CA GLY A 239 -2.57 2.65 12.17
C GLY A 239 -3.72 3.11 11.26
N ALA A 240 -3.42 3.60 10.04
CA ALA A 240 -4.46 3.90 9.07
C ALA A 240 -5.25 2.62 8.68
N PRO A 241 -6.54 2.73 8.31
CA PRO A 241 -7.32 1.60 7.85
C PRO A 241 -6.62 0.84 6.72
N GLU A 242 -6.76 -0.49 6.68
CA GLU A 242 -6.10 -1.35 5.68
C GLU A 242 -6.37 -0.88 4.24
N VAL A 243 -7.61 -0.50 3.93
CA VAL A 243 -7.99 0.02 2.62
C VAL A 243 -7.26 1.33 2.26
N THR A 244 -6.96 2.19 3.23
CA THR A 244 -6.16 3.40 3.04
C THR A 244 -4.70 3.05 2.74
N VAL A 245 -4.14 2.06 3.43
CA VAL A 245 -2.76 1.59 3.18
C VAL A 245 -2.66 1.00 1.77
N ILE A 246 -3.62 0.14 1.38
CA ILE A 246 -3.70 -0.42 0.03
C ILE A 246 -3.81 0.70 -1.02
N ALA A 247 -4.67 1.70 -0.78
CA ALA A 247 -4.79 2.86 -1.66
C ALA A 247 -3.45 3.61 -1.80
N ALA A 248 -2.70 3.78 -0.70
CA ALA A 248 -1.38 4.42 -0.72
C ALA A 248 -0.38 3.64 -1.57
N VAL A 249 -0.36 2.30 -1.45
CA VAL A 249 0.48 1.42 -2.28
C VAL A 249 0.13 1.55 -3.77
N ILE A 250 -1.16 1.48 -4.11
CA ILE A 250 -1.64 1.60 -5.50
C ILE A 250 -1.23 2.96 -6.08
N VAL A 251 -1.50 4.05 -5.37
CA VAL A 251 -1.17 5.39 -5.81
C VAL A 251 0.35 5.59 -5.92
N ALA A 252 1.13 5.07 -4.98
CA ALA A 252 2.59 5.11 -5.05
C ALA A 252 3.11 4.42 -6.32
N ALA A 253 2.62 3.21 -6.62
CA ALA A 253 2.98 2.47 -7.83
C ALA A 253 2.65 3.28 -9.11
N ILE A 254 1.46 3.89 -9.16
CA ILE A 254 1.04 4.76 -10.27
C ILE A 254 2.00 5.97 -10.38
N VAL A 255 2.28 6.67 -9.29
CA VAL A 255 3.15 7.86 -9.30
C VAL A 255 4.58 7.50 -9.74
N ILE A 256 5.14 6.38 -9.26
CA ILE A 256 6.46 5.87 -9.67
C ILE A 256 6.45 5.59 -11.18
N HIS A 257 5.43 4.89 -11.67
CA HIS A 257 5.28 4.59 -13.09
C HIS A 257 5.19 5.90 -13.92
N ARG A 258 4.46 6.91 -13.46
CA ARG A 258 4.38 8.23 -14.12
C ARG A 258 5.69 9.03 -14.04
N HIS A 259 6.61 8.67 -13.14
CA HIS A 259 7.93 9.30 -13.00
C HIS A 259 9.07 8.54 -13.68
N ARG A 260 8.83 7.37 -14.28
CA ARG A 260 9.86 6.54 -14.94
C ARG A 260 10.79 7.31 -15.87
N THR A 261 10.25 8.22 -16.69
CA THR A 261 11.02 9.03 -17.64
C THR A 261 11.85 10.12 -16.96
N ASN A 262 11.42 10.59 -15.79
CA ASN A 262 12.16 11.56 -15.00
C ASN A 262 13.26 10.87 -14.21
N LEU A 263 13.00 9.69 -13.66
CA LEU A 263 14.03 8.88 -13.01
C LEU A 263 15.15 8.53 -13.99
N LYS A 264 14.82 8.08 -15.21
CA LYS A 264 15.82 7.88 -16.28
C LYS A 264 16.69 9.14 -16.52
N ARG A 265 16.07 10.32 -16.54
CA ARG A 265 16.80 11.59 -16.70
C ARG A 265 17.64 11.97 -15.48
N VAL A 266 17.20 11.62 -14.27
CA VAL A 266 18.00 11.82 -13.03
C VAL A 266 19.24 10.96 -13.08
N PHE A 267 19.10 9.67 -13.42
CA PHE A 267 20.25 8.76 -13.55
C PHE A 267 21.21 9.17 -14.66
N ALA A 268 20.70 9.73 -15.75
CA ALA A 268 21.52 10.28 -16.82
C ALA A 268 22.09 11.70 -16.53
N GLY A 269 21.79 12.30 -15.36
CA GLY A 269 22.28 13.64 -15.00
C GLY A 269 21.66 14.80 -15.79
N ILE A 270 20.62 14.56 -16.58
CA ILE A 270 19.98 15.54 -17.48
C ILE A 270 18.59 15.99 -17.02
N GLU A 271 18.19 15.65 -15.80
CA GLU A 271 16.89 16.08 -15.27
C GLU A 271 16.87 17.57 -14.94
N ARG A 272 15.74 18.22 -15.24
CA ARG A 272 15.56 19.66 -15.02
C ARG A 272 15.50 20.01 -13.53
N ARG A 273 16.39 20.87 -13.08
CA ARG A 273 16.43 21.38 -11.70
C ARG A 273 15.33 22.43 -11.48
N LEU A 274 14.88 22.55 -10.24
CA LEU A 274 13.95 23.61 -9.82
C LEU A 274 14.62 24.98 -9.98
N GLY A 275 13.94 25.90 -10.66
CA GLY A 275 14.43 27.27 -10.92
C GLY A 275 14.95 27.50 -12.33
N GLN A 276 15.13 26.46 -13.15
CA GLN A 276 15.41 26.62 -14.58
C GLN A 276 14.10 27.04 -15.29
N SER A 277 14.00 28.33 -15.62
CA SER A 277 12.91 28.89 -16.43
C SER A 277 13.07 28.52 -17.90
N VAL A 278 11.95 28.24 -18.56
CA VAL A 278 11.91 28.09 -20.02
C VAL A 278 11.05 29.23 -20.54
N GLU A 279 11.59 30.03 -21.46
CA GLU A 279 10.81 31.09 -22.08
C GLU A 279 9.68 30.45 -22.90
N PRO A 280 8.41 30.78 -22.62
CA PRO A 280 7.30 30.20 -23.36
C PRO A 280 7.30 30.77 -24.78
N ARG A 281 7.41 29.90 -25.80
CA ARG A 281 7.10 30.28 -27.18
C ARG A 281 5.64 30.73 -27.23
N SER A 282 5.41 31.95 -27.70
CA SER A 282 4.07 32.49 -27.80
C SER A 282 3.33 31.80 -28.96
N ALA A 283 2.02 31.61 -28.83
CA ALA A 283 1.21 31.03 -29.92
C ALA A 283 1.04 31.99 -31.13
N ARG A 284 1.84 33.06 -31.22
CA ARG A 284 1.85 34.03 -32.32
C ARG A 284 3.10 33.89 -33.22
N ASP A 285 3.93 32.89 -33.00
CA ASP A 285 5.09 32.56 -33.83
C ASP A 285 4.84 31.29 -34.66
#